data_AF-A0A838G207-F1
#
_entry.id   AF-A0A838G207-F1
#
_cell.length_a   1.000
_cell.length_b   1.000
_cell.length_c   1.000
_cell.angle_alpha   90.00
_cell.angle_beta   90.00
_cell.angle_gamma   90.00
#
_symmetry.space_group_name_H-M   'P 1'
#
loop_
_entity.id
_entity.type
_entity.pdbx_description
1 polymer ?
#
loop_
_entity_poly.entity_id
_entity_poly.type
_entity_poly.pdbx_seq_one_letter_code
_entity_poly.pdbx_strand_id
1 'polypeptide(L)'
;MRTIRSSGLRLGAVVAGATLTLAACGGGTIEKETTANEEQAQSAGGECGELNMAVNPWVGFEADAYVVGHIAQEELGCTVDYKELKEDVAWQGFGTGEVDVVIEDWGHPDLEEKFFAESGDGSAMELGPTGNVGIIGWYVPPWLAEEHPDILEWKNLNKYASEFATSESGDKGQFLGADPSYVQFDEAIVSNLGLDFKVVFSGSEAASIQAFQRAEKNKEFLI
;
A
#
# COMPACT_ATOMS: atom_id res chain seq x y z
N MET A 1 -15.31 30.53 80.61
CA MET A 1 -15.60 29.09 80.44
C MET A 1 -14.51 28.52 79.54
N ARG A 2 -13.65 27.64 80.10
CA ARG A 2 -12.66 26.71 79.51
C ARG A 2 -11.77 27.20 78.33
N THR A 3 -10.47 27.52 78.54
CA THR A 3 -9.26 26.64 78.50
C THR A 3 -8.98 26.02 77.11
N ILE A 4 -7.80 26.00 76.47
CA ILE A 4 -6.37 26.11 76.86
C ILE A 4 -5.50 26.29 75.58
N ARG A 5 -4.34 26.97 75.74
CA ARG A 5 -2.98 26.96 75.09
C ARG A 5 -2.74 26.09 73.83
N SER A 6 -1.85 26.41 72.89
CA SER A 6 -0.38 26.67 73.01
C SER A 6 0.21 27.05 71.62
N SER A 7 0.89 28.20 71.44
CA SER A 7 2.36 28.45 71.43
C SER A 7 3.23 27.78 70.34
N GLY A 8 3.99 28.60 69.60
CA GLY A 8 5.18 28.25 68.78
C GLY A 8 5.20 29.04 67.46
N LEU A 9 5.70 30.28 67.37
CA LEU A 9 7.10 30.76 67.30
C LEU A 9 7.88 30.43 65.99
N ARG A 10 7.93 31.45 65.11
CA ARG A 10 9.06 31.98 64.30
C ARG A 10 9.68 31.24 63.09
N LEU A 11 9.84 32.08 62.05
CA LEU A 11 10.98 32.26 61.12
C LEU A 11 11.11 31.38 59.85
N GLY A 12 11.13 32.07 58.69
CA GLY A 12 12.32 32.04 57.82
C GLY A 12 12.23 31.36 56.44
N ALA A 13 12.18 32.20 55.41
CA ALA A 13 12.94 32.16 54.15
C ALA A 13 12.82 30.99 53.12
N VAL A 14 12.44 31.42 51.90
CA VAL A 14 12.77 30.97 50.54
C VAL A 14 14.04 30.12 50.40
N VAL A 15 13.98 28.96 49.69
CA VAL A 15 15.03 28.45 48.78
C VAL A 15 14.45 27.49 47.72
N ALA A 16 14.71 27.85 46.45
CA ALA A 16 15.01 27.10 45.22
C ALA A 16 14.30 25.76 44.86
N GLY A 17 13.79 25.74 43.62
CA GLY A 17 13.25 24.56 42.96
C GLY A 17 14.31 23.62 42.36
N ALA A 18 13.83 22.44 42.01
CA ALA A 18 14.49 21.45 41.18
C ALA A 18 13.42 20.72 40.38
N THR A 19 12.99 21.30 39.26
CA THR A 19 12.28 20.56 38.20
C THR A 19 13.31 19.70 37.49
N LEU A 20 13.19 18.37 37.62
CA LEU A 20 13.97 17.42 36.84
C LEU A 20 13.59 17.56 35.36
N THR A 21 14.48 18.14 34.56
CA THR A 21 14.46 18.00 33.10
C THR A 21 15.19 16.71 32.75
N LEU A 22 14.46 15.63 32.44
CA LEU A 22 15.02 14.50 31.71
C LEU A 22 15.17 14.93 30.24
N ALA A 23 16.38 15.36 29.88
CA ALA A 23 16.80 15.40 28.48
C ALA A 23 17.11 13.96 28.05
N ALA A 24 16.15 13.32 27.37
CA ALA A 24 16.40 12.14 26.57
C ALA A 24 16.70 12.60 25.14
N CYS A 25 17.96 12.43 24.74
CA CYS A 25 18.44 12.70 23.39
C CYS A 25 17.85 11.70 22.39
N GLY A 26 16.93 12.16 21.56
CA GLY A 26 16.42 11.48 20.36
C GLY A 26 16.08 12.51 19.27
N GLY A 27 16.96 13.50 19.07
CA GLY A 27 16.67 14.68 18.29
C GLY A 27 16.61 14.46 16.77
N GLY A 28 15.66 15.12 16.14
CA GLY A 28 16.07 16.21 15.24
C GLY A 28 15.33 16.37 13.92
N THR A 29 14.62 15.36 13.43
CA THR A 29 13.84 15.44 12.19
C THR A 29 12.38 15.08 12.43
N ILE A 30 12.10 13.93 13.02
CA ILE A 30 10.72 13.47 13.23
C ILE A 30 9.95 14.47 14.10
N GLU A 31 10.45 14.87 15.27
CA GLU A 31 9.75 15.82 16.15
C GLU A 31 9.48 17.18 15.48
N LYS A 32 10.39 17.66 14.62
CA LYS A 32 10.20 18.92 13.90
C LYS A 32 9.19 18.81 12.78
N GLU A 33 9.22 17.72 12.02
CA GLU A 33 8.22 17.42 10.99
C GLU A 33 6.85 17.18 11.65
N THR A 34 6.79 16.49 12.78
CA THR A 34 5.58 16.32 13.58
C THR A 34 5.01 17.67 14.00
N THR A 35 5.82 18.56 14.58
CA THR A 35 5.33 19.91 14.96
C THR A 35 4.90 20.73 13.74
N ALA A 36 5.61 20.66 12.61
CA ALA A 36 5.22 21.38 11.40
C ALA A 36 3.89 20.85 10.81
N ASN A 37 3.71 19.53 10.82
CA ASN A 37 2.47 18.88 10.37
C ASN A 37 1.30 19.18 11.33
N GLU A 38 1.56 19.21 12.65
CA GLU A 38 0.57 19.62 13.66
C GLU A 38 0.15 21.09 13.49
N GLU A 39 1.09 22.00 13.20
CA GLU A 39 0.80 23.41 12.93
C GLU A 39 -0.01 23.59 11.64
N GLN A 40 0.27 22.80 10.59
CA GLN A 40 -0.51 22.75 9.35
C GLN A 40 -1.90 22.16 9.57
N ALA A 41 -2.02 21.07 10.33
CA ALA A 41 -3.32 20.47 10.68
C ALA A 41 -4.16 21.41 11.55
N GLN A 42 -3.55 22.13 12.49
CA GLN A 42 -4.22 23.13 13.32
C GLN A 42 -4.71 24.34 12.52
N SER A 43 -3.95 24.76 11.50
CA SER A 43 -4.37 25.83 10.59
C SER A 43 -5.44 25.37 9.58
N ALA A 44 -5.59 24.07 9.35
CA ALA A 44 -6.65 23.46 8.56
C ALA A 44 -7.95 23.14 9.34
N GLY A 45 -7.96 23.27 10.67
CA GLY A 45 -9.16 23.05 11.49
C GLY A 45 -8.98 22.22 12.76
N GLY A 46 -7.79 21.63 12.98
CA GLY A 46 -7.42 21.00 14.26
C GLY A 46 -7.99 19.60 14.52
N GLU A 47 -8.93 19.12 13.72
CA GLU A 47 -9.40 17.74 13.69
C GLU A 47 -9.14 17.20 12.28
N CYS A 48 -8.61 15.98 12.15
CA CYS A 48 -8.23 15.40 10.86
C CYS A 48 -9.37 15.36 9.83
N GLY A 49 -10.63 15.35 10.27
CA GLY A 49 -11.80 15.39 9.39
C GLY A 49 -12.11 14.02 8.78
N GLU A 50 -12.81 14.03 7.65
CA GLU A 50 -13.06 12.82 6.85
C GLU A 50 -11.83 12.50 5.99
N LEU A 51 -11.42 11.23 5.96
CA LEU A 51 -10.34 10.72 5.11
C LEU A 51 -10.90 9.62 4.20
N ASN A 52 -11.10 9.94 2.92
CA ASN A 52 -11.55 9.00 1.91
C ASN A 52 -10.34 8.25 1.34
N MET A 53 -10.10 7.04 1.84
CA MET A 53 -8.98 6.20 1.43
C MET A 53 -9.45 5.20 0.38
N ALA A 54 -8.83 5.19 -0.80
CA ALA A 54 -9.07 4.12 -1.76
C ALA A 54 -8.62 2.78 -1.16
N VAL A 55 -9.31 1.69 -1.52
CA VAL A 55 -8.89 0.31 -1.25
C VAL A 55 -8.96 -0.44 -2.57
N ASN A 56 -7.80 -0.79 -3.13
CA ASN A 56 -7.72 -1.52 -4.39
C ASN A 56 -7.80 -3.04 -4.15
N PRO A 57 -8.22 -3.84 -5.16
CA PRO A 57 -8.77 -5.17 -4.88
C PRO A 57 -7.71 -6.28 -4.68
N TRP A 58 -6.63 -5.99 -3.95
CA TRP A 58 -5.68 -6.98 -3.44
C TRP A 58 -5.53 -6.89 -1.92
N VAL A 59 -5.31 -8.05 -1.28
CA VAL A 59 -5.36 -8.16 0.19
C VAL A 59 -4.21 -7.41 0.87
N GLY A 60 -3.09 -7.20 0.16
CA GLY A 60 -1.99 -6.36 0.62
C GLY A 60 -2.45 -4.92 0.86
N PHE A 61 -3.14 -4.33 -0.11
CA PHE A 61 -3.72 -2.99 0.02
C PHE A 61 -4.65 -2.92 1.22
N GLU A 62 -5.60 -3.86 1.31
CA GLU A 62 -6.57 -3.89 2.40
C GLU A 62 -5.86 -3.91 3.77
N ALA A 63 -4.82 -4.74 3.93
CA ALA A 63 -4.07 -4.79 5.17
C ALA A 63 -3.40 -3.44 5.50
N ASP A 64 -2.71 -2.84 4.54
CA ASP A 64 -2.03 -1.56 4.72
C ASP A 64 -3.02 -0.42 5.00
N ALA A 65 -4.14 -0.39 4.28
CA ALA A 65 -5.19 0.61 4.42
C ALA A 65 -5.79 0.61 5.82
N TYR A 66 -6.09 -0.57 6.36
CA TYR A 66 -6.66 -0.68 7.70
C TYR A 66 -5.64 -0.41 8.80
N VAL A 67 -4.35 -0.67 8.58
CA VAL A 67 -3.29 -0.27 9.53
C VAL A 67 -3.15 1.25 9.55
N VAL A 68 -3.03 1.90 8.39
CA VAL A 68 -2.92 3.35 8.28
C VAL A 68 -4.19 4.02 8.81
N GLY A 69 -5.35 3.50 8.42
CA GLY A 69 -6.64 4.00 8.87
C GLY A 69 -6.85 3.87 10.38
N HIS A 70 -6.36 2.79 11.01
CA HIS A 70 -6.39 2.67 12.47
C HIS A 70 -5.57 3.77 13.17
N ILE A 71 -4.36 4.06 12.67
CA ILE A 71 -3.53 5.15 13.21
C ILE A 71 -4.20 6.51 12.98
N ALA A 72 -4.76 6.73 11.78
CA ALA A 72 -5.49 7.94 11.45
C ALA A 72 -6.70 8.16 12.40
N GLN A 73 -7.44 7.10 12.72
CA GLN A 73 -8.57 7.17 13.65
C GLN A 73 -8.12 7.42 15.09
N GLU A 74 -7.19 6.61 15.60
CA GLU A 74 -6.85 6.60 17.04
C GLU A 74 -5.89 7.71 17.46
N GLU A 75 -4.94 8.08 16.60
CA GLU A 75 -3.89 9.05 16.94
C GLU A 75 -4.17 10.44 16.37
N LEU A 76 -4.86 10.52 15.22
CA LEU A 76 -5.12 11.78 14.52
C LEU A 76 -6.60 12.22 14.57
N GLY A 77 -7.50 11.34 15.05
CA GLY A 77 -8.93 11.65 15.17
C GLY A 77 -9.68 11.75 13.84
N CYS A 78 -9.18 11.10 12.78
CA CYS A 78 -9.84 11.07 11.47
C CYS A 78 -11.10 10.19 11.49
N THR A 79 -12.11 10.56 10.69
CA THR A 79 -13.17 9.64 10.27
C THR A 79 -12.76 9.04 8.93
N VAL A 80 -12.26 7.81 8.95
CA VAL A 80 -11.81 7.14 7.72
C VAL A 80 -12.98 6.49 7.00
N ASP A 81 -13.16 6.81 5.73
CA ASP A 81 -14.09 6.16 4.81
C ASP A 81 -13.30 5.38 3.74
N TYR A 82 -13.47 4.06 3.72
CA TYR A 82 -12.75 3.18 2.80
C TYR A 82 -13.55 3.02 1.51
N LYS A 83 -12.93 3.38 0.38
CA LYS A 83 -13.52 3.33 -0.95
C LYS A 83 -12.98 2.14 -1.73
N GLU A 84 -13.74 1.05 -1.72
CA GLU A 84 -13.44 -0.14 -2.54
C GLU A 84 -13.53 0.21 -4.03
N LEU A 85 -12.39 0.39 -4.68
CA LEU A 85 -12.27 0.91 -6.04
C LEU A 85 -11.24 0.10 -6.83
N LYS A 86 -11.46 -0.01 -8.13
CA LYS A 86 -10.40 -0.48 -9.04
C LYS A 86 -9.24 0.50 -9.03
N GLU A 87 -8.04 -0.01 -9.27
CA GLU A 87 -6.80 0.77 -9.20
C GLU A 87 -6.87 2.03 -10.07
N ASP A 88 -7.18 1.89 -11.35
CA ASP A 88 -7.33 3.01 -12.29
C ASP A 88 -8.46 3.99 -11.93
N VAL A 89 -9.54 3.49 -11.34
CA VAL A 89 -10.70 4.29 -10.92
C VAL A 89 -10.37 5.14 -9.70
N ALA A 90 -9.53 4.65 -8.77
CA ALA A 90 -9.15 5.39 -7.57
C ALA A 90 -8.55 6.77 -7.90
N TRP A 91 -7.72 6.85 -8.94
CA TRP A 91 -7.12 8.09 -9.42
C TRP A 91 -8.16 9.11 -9.93
N GLN A 92 -9.27 8.65 -10.50
CA GLN A 92 -10.31 9.54 -11.01
C GLN A 92 -11.08 10.24 -9.87
N GLY A 93 -11.02 9.67 -8.66
CA GLY A 93 -11.66 10.23 -7.46
C GLY A 93 -10.96 11.47 -6.89
N PHE A 94 -9.70 11.73 -7.25
CA PHE A 94 -8.95 12.89 -6.74
C PHE A 94 -9.60 14.22 -7.14
N GLY A 95 -9.96 14.39 -8.42
CA GLY A 95 -10.54 15.63 -8.92
C GLY A 95 -11.93 15.96 -8.38
N THR A 96 -12.64 14.97 -7.83
CA THR A 96 -13.99 15.13 -7.25
C THR A 96 -13.99 15.18 -5.73
N GLY A 97 -12.87 14.84 -5.07
CA GLY A 97 -12.80 14.63 -3.62
C GLY A 97 -13.48 13.34 -3.16
N GLU A 98 -13.73 12.39 -4.07
CA GLU A 98 -14.22 11.05 -3.72
C GLU A 98 -13.10 10.17 -3.13
N VAL A 99 -11.85 10.46 -3.51
CA VAL A 99 -10.63 9.83 -2.99
C VAL A 99 -9.68 10.93 -2.57
N ASP A 100 -9.19 10.85 -1.33
CA ASP A 100 -8.17 11.75 -0.78
C ASP A 100 -6.77 11.12 -0.88
N VAL A 101 -6.67 9.79 -0.78
CA VAL A 101 -5.39 9.09 -0.77
C VAL A 101 -5.47 7.70 -1.42
N VAL A 102 -4.44 7.39 -2.21
CA VAL A 102 -4.05 6.04 -2.64
C VAL A 102 -2.72 5.74 -1.97
N ILE A 103 -2.69 4.78 -1.04
CA ILE A 103 -1.51 4.51 -0.21
C ILE A 103 -0.52 3.53 -0.84
N GLU A 104 -0.98 2.74 -1.81
CA GLU A 104 -0.13 1.87 -2.62
C GLU A 104 -0.24 2.26 -4.08
N ASP A 105 0.69 3.11 -4.53
CA ASP A 105 0.92 3.38 -5.95
C ASP A 105 2.06 2.50 -6.46
N TRP A 106 1.72 1.51 -7.28
CA TRP A 106 2.67 0.57 -7.89
C TRP A 106 3.28 1.08 -9.21
N GLY A 107 3.01 2.36 -9.55
CA GLY A 107 3.59 3.08 -10.67
C GLY A 107 2.64 3.19 -11.86
N HIS A 108 2.06 4.36 -12.05
CA HIS A 108 1.11 4.66 -13.14
C HIS A 108 1.52 5.90 -13.92
N PRO A 109 2.56 5.84 -14.78
CA PRO A 109 3.10 7.03 -15.43
C PRO A 109 2.07 7.85 -16.23
N ASP A 110 1.07 7.20 -16.82
CA ASP A 110 -0.01 7.87 -17.56
C ASP A 110 -1.05 8.54 -16.65
N LEU A 111 -1.32 7.97 -15.47
CA LEU A 111 -2.20 8.59 -14.47
C LEU A 111 -1.48 9.71 -13.72
N GLU A 112 -0.21 9.51 -13.36
CA GLU A 112 0.68 10.54 -12.83
C GLU A 112 0.74 11.74 -13.79
N GLU A 113 0.99 11.50 -15.09
CA GLU A 113 1.02 12.56 -16.11
C GLU A 113 -0.31 13.35 -16.13
N LYS A 114 -1.44 12.64 -15.97
CA LYS A 114 -2.78 13.22 -16.06
C LYS A 114 -3.22 14.01 -14.82
N PHE A 115 -2.85 13.57 -13.61
CA PHE A 115 -3.41 14.11 -12.36
C PHE A 115 -2.42 14.94 -11.53
N PHE A 116 -1.11 14.80 -11.73
CA PHE A 116 -0.13 15.58 -10.97
C PHE A 116 -0.05 17.03 -11.43
N ALA A 117 0.25 17.94 -10.50
CA ALA A 117 0.24 19.38 -10.78
C ALA A 117 1.29 19.83 -11.83
N GLU A 118 2.38 19.07 -11.98
CA GLU A 118 3.47 19.44 -12.89
C GLU A 118 3.16 19.10 -14.36
N SER A 119 2.24 18.18 -14.62
CA SER A 119 1.95 17.62 -15.94
C SER A 119 0.46 17.61 -16.30
N GLY A 120 -0.40 17.55 -15.30
CA GLY A 120 -1.82 17.23 -15.38
C GLY A 120 -2.74 18.31 -14.82
N ASP A 121 -3.88 17.90 -14.25
CA ASP A 121 -4.88 18.81 -13.69
C ASP A 121 -4.58 19.29 -12.26
N GLY A 122 -3.59 18.69 -11.60
CA GLY A 122 -3.15 19.04 -10.26
C GLY A 122 -4.07 18.57 -9.15
N SER A 123 -4.95 17.59 -9.41
CA SER A 123 -5.78 16.99 -8.36
C SER A 123 -5.00 16.04 -7.45
N ALA A 124 -3.83 15.55 -7.87
CA ALA A 124 -3.01 14.63 -7.09
C ALA A 124 -1.56 15.11 -6.95
N MET A 125 -0.87 14.58 -5.95
CA MET A 125 0.57 14.78 -5.74
C MET A 125 1.18 13.55 -5.08
N GLU A 126 2.47 13.32 -5.32
CA GLU A 126 3.23 12.26 -4.66
C GLU A 126 3.59 12.67 -3.21
N LEU A 127 3.24 11.85 -2.23
CA LEU A 127 3.56 12.07 -0.80
C LEU A 127 4.79 11.28 -0.31
N GLY A 128 5.46 10.59 -1.23
CA GLY A 128 6.66 9.79 -0.97
C GLY A 128 6.38 8.32 -0.63
N PRO A 129 7.43 7.51 -0.47
CA PRO A 129 7.31 6.07 -0.32
C PRO A 129 6.82 5.66 1.07
N THR A 130 6.00 4.61 1.13
CA THR A 130 5.54 3.99 2.39
C THR A 130 6.60 3.10 3.05
N GLY A 131 7.66 2.76 2.33
CA GLY A 131 8.72 1.85 2.79
C GLY A 131 8.48 0.38 2.46
N ASN A 132 7.37 0.05 1.80
CA ASN A 132 7.10 -1.29 1.31
C ASN A 132 8.10 -1.69 0.22
N VAL A 133 8.63 -2.92 0.31
CA VAL A 133 9.50 -3.51 -0.71
C VAL A 133 8.72 -4.64 -1.38
N GLY A 134 8.04 -4.32 -2.47
CA GLY A 134 7.34 -5.30 -3.28
C GLY A 134 8.20 -5.91 -4.38
N ILE A 135 7.82 -7.12 -4.78
CA ILE A 135 8.37 -7.81 -5.94
C ILE A 135 7.19 -8.19 -6.82
N ILE A 136 7.13 -7.59 -8.00
CA ILE A 136 6.20 -7.97 -9.07
C ILE A 136 6.98 -8.81 -10.07
N GLY A 137 6.46 -10.00 -10.38
CA GLY A 137 7.13 -10.92 -11.27
C GLY A 137 6.20 -12.01 -11.78
N TRP A 138 6.73 -12.80 -12.70
CA TRP A 138 6.08 -14.01 -13.20
C TRP A 138 6.50 -15.20 -12.34
N TYR A 139 5.54 -16.03 -11.98
CA TYR A 139 5.75 -17.14 -11.04
C TYR A 139 5.27 -18.44 -11.66
N VAL A 140 5.90 -19.54 -11.29
CA VAL A 140 5.40 -20.89 -11.58
C VAL A 140 5.20 -21.62 -10.24
N PRO A 141 4.31 -22.63 -10.16
CA PRO A 141 4.18 -23.45 -8.97
C PRO A 141 5.52 -24.09 -8.56
N PRO A 142 5.80 -24.22 -7.25
CA PRO A 142 7.02 -24.85 -6.76
C PRO A 142 7.35 -26.20 -7.41
N TRP A 143 6.37 -27.10 -7.57
CA TRP A 143 6.61 -28.41 -8.21
C TRP A 143 7.19 -28.27 -9.63
N LEU A 144 6.74 -27.26 -10.38
CA LEU A 144 7.14 -27.03 -11.77
C LEU A 144 8.56 -26.48 -11.82
N ALA A 145 8.92 -25.58 -10.92
CA ALA A 145 10.29 -25.09 -10.76
C ALA A 145 11.25 -26.21 -10.32
N GLU A 146 10.81 -27.14 -9.47
CA GLU A 146 11.64 -28.27 -9.00
C GLU A 146 11.88 -29.31 -10.12
N GLU A 147 10.85 -29.67 -10.88
CA GLU A 147 10.95 -30.66 -11.96
C GLU A 147 11.58 -30.09 -13.23
N HIS A 148 11.38 -28.79 -13.49
CA HIS A 148 11.88 -28.07 -14.66
C HIS A 148 12.61 -26.78 -14.28
N PRO A 149 13.80 -26.83 -13.64
CA PRO A 149 14.49 -25.63 -13.14
C PRO A 149 14.83 -24.58 -14.21
N ASP A 150 14.96 -25.00 -15.46
CA ASP A 150 15.22 -24.10 -16.59
C ASP A 150 14.00 -23.24 -16.98
N ILE A 151 12.81 -23.53 -16.45
CA ILE A 151 11.58 -22.76 -16.71
C ILE A 151 11.60 -21.36 -16.08
N LEU A 152 12.43 -21.15 -15.05
CA LEU A 152 12.60 -19.87 -14.38
C LEU A 152 13.33 -18.82 -15.26
N GLU A 153 13.95 -19.27 -16.35
CA GLU A 153 14.58 -18.41 -17.33
C GLU A 153 13.58 -18.13 -18.47
N TRP A 154 13.10 -16.89 -18.58
CA TRP A 154 12.04 -16.52 -19.55
C TRP A 154 12.32 -16.98 -20.99
N LYS A 155 13.59 -17.06 -21.38
CA LYS A 155 14.03 -17.50 -22.72
C LYS A 155 13.64 -18.95 -23.04
N ASN A 156 13.38 -19.75 -22.01
CA ASN A 156 13.00 -21.15 -22.14
C ASN A 156 11.48 -21.35 -22.15
N LEU A 157 10.66 -20.33 -21.90
CA LEU A 157 9.20 -20.50 -21.79
C LEU A 157 8.58 -21.10 -23.05
N ASN A 158 9.04 -20.71 -24.25
CA ASN A 158 8.52 -21.27 -25.51
C ASN A 158 8.78 -22.78 -25.68
N LYS A 159 9.76 -23.35 -24.97
CA LYS A 159 9.98 -24.81 -24.93
C LYS A 159 8.79 -25.55 -24.31
N TYR A 160 8.06 -24.87 -23.41
CA TYR A 160 6.97 -25.42 -22.60
C TYR A 160 5.59 -24.92 -23.01
N ALA A 161 5.48 -24.01 -23.98
CA ALA A 161 4.23 -23.33 -24.33
C ALA A 161 3.04 -24.29 -24.54
N SER A 162 3.26 -25.43 -25.19
CA SER A 162 2.21 -26.44 -25.41
C SER A 162 1.68 -27.08 -24.13
N GLU A 163 2.50 -27.18 -23.08
CA GLU A 163 2.08 -27.72 -21.77
C GLU A 163 1.20 -26.73 -21.00
N PHE A 164 1.34 -25.44 -21.27
CA PHE A 164 0.49 -24.38 -20.70
C PHE A 164 -0.81 -24.14 -21.49
N ALA A 165 -1.03 -24.84 -22.60
CA ALA A 165 -2.18 -24.57 -23.47
C ALA A 165 -3.51 -24.93 -22.80
N THR A 166 -4.51 -24.09 -23.03
CA THR A 166 -5.88 -24.18 -22.50
C THR A 166 -6.89 -23.90 -23.62
N SER A 167 -8.17 -24.16 -23.37
CA SER A 167 -9.25 -23.76 -24.29
C SER A 167 -9.26 -22.26 -24.60
N GLU A 168 -8.84 -21.44 -23.64
CA GLU A 168 -8.86 -19.98 -23.68
C GLU A 168 -7.64 -19.42 -24.43
N SER A 169 -6.54 -20.17 -24.47
CA SER A 169 -5.28 -19.81 -25.15
C SER A 169 -5.12 -20.43 -26.54
N GLY A 170 -5.88 -21.48 -26.86
CA GLY A 170 -5.88 -22.11 -28.18
C GLY A 170 -4.59 -22.90 -28.43
N ASP A 171 -3.90 -22.60 -29.53
CA ASP A 171 -2.63 -23.27 -29.88
C ASP A 171 -1.41 -22.70 -29.11
N LYS A 172 -1.61 -21.66 -28.30
CA LYS A 172 -0.58 -21.00 -27.49
C LYS A 172 -0.62 -21.47 -26.03
N GLY A 173 0.47 -21.27 -25.31
CA GLY A 173 0.46 -21.39 -23.85
C GLY A 173 -0.40 -20.31 -23.19
N GLN A 174 -1.06 -20.63 -22.09
CA GLN A 174 -1.72 -19.64 -21.25
C GLN A 174 -0.71 -19.00 -20.29
N PHE A 175 -0.65 -17.67 -20.29
CA PHE A 175 -0.09 -16.88 -19.21
C PHE A 175 -1.24 -16.37 -18.35
N LEU A 176 -1.29 -16.71 -17.06
CA LEU A 176 -2.38 -16.31 -16.18
C LEU A 176 -2.12 -14.92 -15.59
N GLY A 177 -2.61 -13.89 -16.26
CA GLY A 177 -2.68 -12.54 -15.70
C GLY A 177 -3.66 -12.48 -14.52
N ALA A 178 -3.49 -11.51 -13.62
CA ALA A 178 -4.35 -11.36 -12.45
C ALA A 178 -5.67 -10.63 -12.79
N ASP A 179 -6.05 -9.62 -12.00
CA ASP A 179 -7.16 -8.73 -12.35
C ASP A 179 -6.73 -7.82 -13.52
N PRO A 180 -7.56 -7.66 -14.58
CA PRO A 180 -7.23 -6.79 -15.69
C PRO A 180 -7.19 -5.30 -15.32
N SER A 181 -7.71 -4.90 -14.15
CA SER A 181 -7.60 -3.52 -13.65
C SER A 181 -6.27 -3.20 -13.00
N TYR A 182 -5.41 -4.20 -12.74
CA TYR A 182 -4.08 -3.94 -12.20
C TYR A 182 -3.16 -3.34 -13.24
N VAL A 183 -2.28 -2.44 -12.81
CA VAL A 183 -1.14 -2.04 -13.62
C VAL A 183 -0.25 -3.24 -13.88
N GLN A 184 -0.12 -3.58 -15.17
CA GLN A 184 0.66 -4.72 -15.61
C GLN A 184 1.09 -4.55 -17.06
N PHE A 185 2.18 -5.21 -17.42
CA PHE A 185 2.75 -5.15 -18.76
C PHE A 185 2.80 -6.53 -19.42
N ASP A 186 2.05 -7.51 -18.91
CA ASP A 186 2.19 -8.92 -19.31
C ASP A 186 2.01 -9.14 -20.81
N GLU A 187 0.95 -8.58 -21.42
CA GLU A 187 0.72 -8.69 -22.86
C GLU A 187 1.85 -8.05 -23.69
N ALA A 188 2.34 -6.89 -23.24
CA ALA A 188 3.43 -6.18 -23.90
C ALA A 188 4.75 -6.95 -23.79
N ILE A 189 5.06 -7.51 -22.61
CA ILE A 189 6.24 -8.32 -22.37
C ILE A 189 6.17 -9.61 -23.20
N VAL A 190 5.05 -10.34 -23.17
CA VAL A 190 4.82 -11.56 -23.97
C VAL A 190 5.03 -11.28 -25.45
N SER A 191 4.45 -10.20 -25.98
CA SER A 191 4.59 -9.80 -27.38
C SER A 191 6.04 -9.41 -27.72
N ASN A 192 6.67 -8.56 -26.92
CA ASN A 192 8.00 -8.02 -27.21
C ASN A 192 9.12 -9.06 -27.08
N LEU A 193 8.94 -10.05 -26.19
CA LEU A 193 9.86 -11.17 -26.05
C LEU A 193 9.60 -12.30 -27.07
N GLY A 194 8.55 -12.20 -27.89
CA GLY A 194 8.20 -13.20 -28.88
C GLY A 194 7.80 -14.54 -28.25
N LEU A 195 7.12 -14.49 -27.10
CA LEU A 195 6.67 -15.68 -26.40
C LEU A 195 5.43 -16.27 -27.07
N ASP A 196 5.35 -17.59 -27.15
CA ASP A 196 4.22 -18.33 -27.72
C ASP A 196 3.10 -18.52 -26.69
N PHE A 197 2.74 -17.41 -26.04
CA PHE A 197 1.77 -17.35 -24.97
C PHE A 197 0.66 -16.36 -25.31
N LYS A 198 -0.49 -16.57 -24.68
CA LYS A 198 -1.60 -15.62 -24.63
C LYS A 198 -1.94 -15.35 -23.18
N VAL A 199 -2.04 -14.07 -22.83
CA VAL A 199 -2.50 -13.66 -21.50
C VAL A 199 -3.99 -13.96 -21.37
N VAL A 200 -4.35 -14.64 -20.30
CA VAL A 200 -5.73 -14.90 -19.88
C VAL A 200 -5.85 -14.45 -18.44
N PHE A 201 -6.80 -13.55 -18.17
CA PHE A 201 -6.96 -12.98 -16.83
C PHE A 201 -7.79 -13.90 -15.93
N SER A 202 -7.29 -14.14 -14.73
CA SER A 202 -8.03 -14.82 -13.66
C SER A 202 -9.19 -13.96 -13.16
N GLY A 203 -9.07 -12.63 -13.29
CA GLY A 203 -10.07 -11.64 -12.92
C GLY A 203 -10.08 -11.26 -11.43
N SER A 204 -9.15 -11.78 -10.61
CA SER A 204 -8.95 -11.36 -9.22
C SER A 204 -7.71 -12.02 -8.61
N GLU A 205 -7.12 -11.42 -7.57
CA GLU A 205 -6.05 -12.06 -6.79
C GLU A 205 -6.50 -13.43 -6.23
N ALA A 206 -7.71 -13.51 -5.67
CA ALA A 206 -8.24 -14.75 -5.11
C ALA A 206 -8.32 -15.88 -6.16
N ALA A 207 -8.72 -15.56 -7.40
CA ALA A 207 -8.76 -16.52 -8.49
C ALA A 207 -7.34 -16.98 -8.90
N SER A 208 -6.37 -16.06 -8.96
CA SER A 208 -4.96 -16.39 -9.21
C SER A 208 -4.39 -17.32 -8.13
N ILE A 209 -4.59 -17.01 -6.85
CA ILE A 209 -4.13 -17.84 -5.74
C ILE A 209 -4.73 -19.26 -5.81
N GLN A 210 -6.04 -19.36 -6.07
CA GLN A 210 -6.70 -20.66 -6.22
C GLN A 210 -6.19 -21.47 -7.43
N ALA A 211 -5.85 -20.79 -8.54
CA ALA A 211 -5.24 -21.44 -9.69
C ALA A 211 -3.87 -22.03 -9.32
N PHE A 212 -3.00 -21.25 -8.67
CA PHE A 212 -1.68 -21.72 -8.22
C PHE A 212 -1.77 -22.86 -7.19
N GLN A 213 -2.69 -22.78 -6.23
CA GLN A 213 -2.89 -23.86 -5.25
C GLN A 213 -3.35 -25.17 -5.91
N ARG A 214 -4.21 -25.09 -6.92
CA ARG A 214 -4.67 -26.25 -7.69
C ARG A 214 -3.53 -26.82 -8.54
N ALA A 215 -2.81 -25.94 -9.23
CA ALA A 215 -1.67 -26.30 -10.06
C ALA A 215 -0.59 -27.01 -9.25
N GLU A 216 -0.29 -26.52 -8.05
CA GLU A 216 0.61 -27.19 -7.10
C GLU A 216 0.09 -28.57 -6.67
N LYS A 217 -1.17 -28.66 -6.26
CA LYS A 217 -1.76 -29.91 -5.77
C LYS A 217 -1.84 -30.99 -6.85
N ASN A 218 -2.19 -30.61 -8.07
CA ASN A 218 -2.50 -31.51 -9.18
C ASN A 218 -1.34 -31.70 -10.16
N LYS A 219 -0.23 -30.96 -9.96
CA LYS A 219 0.87 -30.86 -10.91
C LYS A 219 0.42 -30.40 -12.32
N GLU A 220 -0.40 -29.35 -12.35
CA GLU A 220 -0.84 -28.73 -13.60
C GLU A 220 0.12 -27.58 -13.97
N PHE A 221 0.50 -27.48 -15.23
CA PHE A 221 1.34 -26.38 -15.72
C PHE A 221 0.56 -25.06 -15.58
N LEU A 222 1.16 -24.11 -14.87
CA LEU A 222 0.63 -22.76 -14.69
C LEU A 222 1.78 -21.75 -14.58
N ILE A 223 1.60 -20.60 -15.21
CA ILE A 223 2.47 -19.42 -15.11
C ILE A 223 1.60 -18.19 -14.94
#